data_AF-A0A8I1Y3G9-F1
#
_entry.id   AF-A0A8I1Y3G9-F1
#
_cell.length_a   1.000
_cell.length_b   1.000
_cell.length_c   1.000
_cell.angle_alpha   90.00
_cell.angle_beta   90.00
_cell.angle_gamma   90.00
#
_symmetry.space_group_name_H-M   'P 1'
#
loop_
_entity.id
_entity.type
_entity.pdbx_description
1 polymer ?
#
loop_
_entity_poly.entity_id
_entity_poly.type
_entity_poly.pdbx_seq_one_letter_code
_entity_poly.pdbx_strand_id
1 'polypeptide(L)' 'MDRLKGKVAMVVGAGSIGPGWGNGKATAVTFAREGASVFCVDRNGAAAE' A
#
# COMPACT_ATOMS: atom_id res chain seq x y z
N MET A 1 -3.85 -18.01 2.39
CA MET A 1 -3.45 -16.65 2.79
C MET A 1 -4.70 -15.82 2.88
N ASP A 2 -4.78 -14.97 3.91
CA ASP A 2 -5.94 -14.15 4.33
C ASP A 2 -5.63 -13.49 5.68
N ARG A 3 -4.34 -13.25 6.00
CA ARG A 3 -3.91 -12.82 7.35
C ARG A 3 -4.52 -11.49 7.78
N LEU A 4 -4.93 -10.67 6.81
CA LEU A 4 -5.50 -9.35 7.01
C LEU A 4 -6.92 -9.23 6.46
N LYS A 5 -7.59 -10.35 6.19
CA LYS A 5 -8.96 -10.36 5.68
C LYS A 5 -9.91 -9.57 6.56
N GLY A 6 -10.68 -8.68 5.93
CA GLY A 6 -11.67 -7.82 6.61
C GLY A 6 -11.05 -6.70 7.44
N LYS A 7 -9.74 -6.47 7.35
CA LYS A 7 -9.08 -5.32 7.97
C LYS A 7 -9.01 -4.15 7.00
N VAL A 8 -9.03 -2.95 7.56
CA VAL A 8 -8.70 -1.71 6.85
C VAL A 8 -7.33 -1.27 7.31
N ALA A 9 -6.43 -0.96 6.38
CA ALA A 9 -5.07 -0.53 6.66
C ALA A 9 -4.76 0.78 5.95
N MET A 10 -4.15 1.73 6.66
CA MET A 10 -3.63 2.97 6.07
C MET A 10 -2.11 2.88 5.95
N VAL A 11 -1.59 3.06 4.74
CA VAL A 11 -0.14 3.05 4.47
C VAL A 11 0.28 4.44 4.00
N VAL A 12 1.06 5.14 4.83
CA VAL A 12 1.59 6.47 4.52
C VAL A 12 2.96 6.34 3.85
N GLY A 13 3.16 7.09 2.77
CA GLY A 13 4.30 6.90 1.87
C GLY A 13 4.13 5.68 0.98
N ALA A 14 2.91 5.40 0.51
CA ALA A 14 2.60 4.24 -0.33
C ALA A 14 3.18 4.35 -1.76
N GLY A 15 3.76 5.49 -2.13
CA GLY A 15 4.37 5.70 -3.42
C GLY A 15 5.84 5.27 -3.54
N SER A 16 6.45 5.71 -4.64
CA SER A 16 7.88 5.58 -4.92
C SER A 16 8.34 6.81 -5.70
N ILE A 17 9.56 7.27 -5.44
CA ILE A 17 10.16 8.42 -6.15
C ILE A 17 10.77 8.05 -7.51
N GLY A 18 10.92 6.75 -7.79
CA GLY A 18 11.49 6.22 -9.01
C GLY A 18 10.88 4.87 -9.39
N PRO A 19 11.37 4.25 -10.47
CA PRO A 19 10.89 2.95 -10.92
C PRO A 19 11.00 1.90 -9.81
N GLY A 20 10.03 0.99 -9.76
CA GLY A 20 9.98 -0.11 -8.78
C GLY A 20 9.21 0.22 -7.50
N TRP A 21 9.38 -0.64 -6.49
CA TRP A 21 8.62 -0.59 -5.25
C TRP A 21 9.50 -0.15 -4.09
N GLY A 22 9.21 1.04 -3.55
CA GLY A 22 9.65 1.41 -2.21
C GLY A 22 8.91 0.62 -1.14
N ASN A 23 9.33 0.78 0.12
CA ASN A 23 8.77 0.02 1.24
C ASN A 23 7.25 0.19 1.37
N GLY A 24 6.73 1.42 1.31
CA GLY A 24 5.30 1.66 1.44
C GLY A 24 4.48 1.01 0.33
N LYS A 25 4.95 1.11 -0.93
CA LYS A 25 4.32 0.42 -2.08
C LYS A 25 4.31 -1.10 -1.88
N ALA A 26 5.45 -1.68 -1.48
CA ALA A 26 5.55 -3.11 -1.21
C ALA A 26 4.65 -3.56 -0.05
N THR A 27 4.56 -2.77 1.02
CA THR A 27 3.67 -3.01 2.16
C THR A 27 2.20 -2.96 1.74
N ALA A 28 1.77 -1.90 1.04
CA ALA A 28 0.40 -1.73 0.58
C ALA A 28 -0.06 -2.90 -0.29
N VAL A 29 0.78 -3.30 -1.26
CA VAL A 29 0.48 -4.44 -2.14
C VAL A 29 0.41 -5.75 -1.36
N THR A 30 1.34 -5.99 -0.43
CA THR A 30 1.34 -7.20 0.39
C THR A 30 0.09 -7.26 1.27
N PHE A 31 -0.32 -6.14 1.85
CA PHE A 31 -1.52 -6.09 2.70
C PHE A 31 -2.80 -6.34 1.89
N ALA A 32 -2.90 -5.76 0.70
CA ALA A 32 -4.02 -6.02 -0.21
C ALA A 32 -4.07 -7.50 -0.61
N ARG A 33 -2.93 -8.13 -0.91
CA ARG A 33 -2.82 -9.56 -1.22
C ARG A 33 -3.25 -10.46 -0.04
N GLU A 34 -3.08 -10.01 1.19
CA GLU A 34 -3.54 -10.70 2.40
C GLU A 34 -5.00 -10.37 2.80
N GLY A 35 -5.74 -9.66 1.94
CA GLY A 35 -7.18 -9.45 2.07
C GLY A 35 -7.60 -8.16 2.78
N ALA A 36 -6.67 -7.22 2.99
CA ALA A 36 -7.00 -5.91 3.56
C ALA A 36 -7.57 -4.95 2.51
N SER A 37 -8.49 -4.09 2.93
CA SER A 37 -8.78 -2.84 2.21
C SER A 37 -7.72 -1.81 2.58
N VAL A 38 -6.96 -1.32 1.60
CA VAL A 38 -5.79 -0.46 1.86
C VAL A 38 -6.04 0.97 1.40
N PHE A 39 -5.84 1.93 2.29
CA PHE A 39 -5.79 3.35 1.98
C PHE A 39 -4.33 3.76 1.73
N CYS A 40 -3.97 3.93 0.46
CA CYS A 40 -2.64 4.36 0.03
C CYS A 40 -2.52 5.87 0.14
N VAL A 41 -1.66 6.36 1.03
CA VAL A 41 -1.46 7.80 1.26
C VAL A 41 -0.08 8.18 0.80
N ASP A 42 -0.01 9.23 -0.02
CA ASP A 42 1.24 9.89 -0.35
C ASP A 42 0.99 11.40 -0.49
N ARG A 43 2.06 12.20 -0.36
CA ARG A 43 1.99 13.65 -0.59
C ARG A 43 1.77 13.97 -2.06
N ASN A 44 2.18 13.07 -2.96
CA ASN A 44 1.95 13.15 -4.39
C ASN A 44 0.92 12.07 -4.75
N GLY A 45 -0.30 12.48 -5.10
CA GLY A 45 -1.37 11.53 -5.46
C GLY A 45 -0.95 10.54 -6.54
N ALA A 46 -0.25 11.01 -7.58
CA ALA A 46 0.23 10.17 -8.67
C ALA A 46 1.28 9.12 -8.22
N ALA A 47 1.93 9.30 -7.08
CA ALA A 47 2.83 8.29 -6.53
C ALA A 47 2.08 7.15 -5.84
N ALA A 48 0.90 7.44 -5.26
CA ALA A 48 0.06 6.50 -4.50
C ALA A 48 -0.86 5.64 -5.39
N GLU A 49 -1.04 6.03 -6.66
CA GLU A 49 -1.69 5.25 -7.71
C GLU A 49 -0.79 4.09 -8.22
#